data_AF-A0A924TSC4-F1
#
_entry.id   AF-A0A924TSC4-F1
#
_cell.length_a   1.000
_cell.length_b   1.000
_cell.length_c   1.000
_cell.angle_alpha   90.00
_cell.angle_beta   90.00
_cell.angle_gamma   90.00
#
_symmetry.space_group_name_H-M   'P 1'
#
loop_
_entity.id
_entity.type
_entity.pdbx_description
1 polymer ?
#
loop_
_entity_poly.entity_id
_entity_poly.type
_entity_poly.pdbx_seq_one_letter_code
_entity_poly.pdbx_strand_id
1 'polypeptide(L)' 'MNWPSFDQFLQMGGYGLYVWGSYGATLALMSAEALLARRRHRVAFHAARIDDGLEATA' A
#
# COMPACT_ATOMS: atom_id res chain seq x y z
N MET A 1 1.52 25.03 28.14
CA MET A 1 1.54 24.13 26.96
C MET A 1 0.22 23.39 26.90
N ASN A 2 -0.70 23.83 26.06
CA ASN A 2 -1.99 23.15 25.84
C ASN A 2 -1.93 22.55 24.43
N TRP A 3 -1.47 21.30 24.32
CA TRP A 3 -1.48 20.60 23.03
C TRP A 3 -2.95 20.25 22.76
N PRO A 4 -3.57 20.74 21.68
CA PRO A 4 -4.94 20.36 21.34
C PRO A 4 -4.96 18.86 21.06
N SER A 5 -5.61 18.10 21.95
CA SER A 5 -5.68 16.64 21.90
C SER A 5 -6.02 16.14 20.49
N PHE A 6 -5.53 14.96 20.11
CA PHE A 6 -5.80 14.33 18.81
C PHE A 6 -7.30 14.28 18.47
N ASP A 7 -8.14 14.18 19.50
CA ASP A 7 -9.61 14.24 19.42
C ASP A 7 -10.13 15.57 18.83
N GLN A 8 -9.51 16.71 19.15
CA GLN A 8 -9.88 18.01 18.58
C GLN A 8 -9.56 18.11 17.09
N PHE A 9 -8.51 17.44 16.60
CA PHE A 9 -8.19 17.38 15.17
C PHE A 9 -9.16 16.48 14.40
N LEU A 10 -9.62 15.40 15.03
CA LEU A 10 -10.63 14.52 14.46
C LEU A 10 -12.01 15.18 14.48
N GLN A 11 -12.31 15.95 15.54
CA GLN A 11 -13.54 16.72 15.73
C GLN A 11 -13.39 18.20 15.36
N MET A 12 -12.54 18.55 14.39
CA MET A 12 -12.45 19.89 13.78
C MET A 12 -13.73 20.19 12.98
N GLY A 13 -14.88 20.34 13.64
CA GLY A 13 -16.14 20.82 13.05
C GLY A 13 -16.62 20.12 11.78
N GLY A 14 -16.26 18.83 11.57
CA GLY A 14 -16.61 18.05 10.38
C GLY A 14 -15.52 17.92 9.29
N TYR A 15 -14.42 18.67 9.37
CA TYR A 15 -13.36 18.63 8.35
C TYR A 15 -12.31 17.52 8.56
N GLY A 16 -12.21 16.97 9.77
CA GLY A 16 -11.26 15.88 10.08
C GLY A 16 -11.47 14.65 9.18
N LEU A 17 -12.73 14.32 8.87
CA LEU A 17 -13.08 13.24 7.95
C LEU A 17 -12.54 13.45 6.53
N TYR A 18 -12.51 14.69 6.03
CA TYR A 18 -11.99 15.00 4.70
C TYR A 18 -10.47 14.81 4.62
N VAL A 19 -9.74 15.29 5.65
CA VAL A 19 -8.28 15.18 5.70
C VAL A 19 -7.89 13.71 5.83
N TRP A 20 -8.37 13.03 6.87
CA TRP A 20 -8.06 11.63 7.10
C TRP A 20 -8.57 10.71 5.99
N GLY A 21 -9.72 11.02 5.40
CA GLY A 21 -10.24 10.33 4.22
C GLY A 21 -9.33 10.48 3.00
N SER A 22 -8.80 11.67 2.74
CA SER A 22 -7.88 11.92 1.61
C SER A 22 -6.52 11.25 1.80
N TYR A 23 -5.98 11.26 3.03
CA TYR A 23 -4.77 10.52 3.39
C TYR A 23 -5.00 9.01 3.27
N GLY A 24 -6.13 8.51 3.76
CA GLY A 24 -6.54 7.11 3.62
C GLY A 24 -6.71 6.68 2.16
N ALA A 25 -7.35 7.50 1.33
CA ALA A 25 -7.53 7.24 -0.09
C ALA A 25 -6.18 7.19 -0.83
N THR A 26 -5.28 8.14 -0.55
CA THR A 26 -3.93 8.15 -1.11
C THR A 26 -3.16 6.91 -0.71
N LEU A 27 -3.18 6.55 0.57
CA LEU A 27 -2.50 5.36 1.08
C LEU A 27 -3.09 4.07 0.51
N ALA A 28 -4.41 4.01 0.31
CA ALA A 28 -5.09 2.88 -0.34
C ALA A 28 -4.63 2.73 -1.80
N LEU A 29 -4.54 3.82 -2.56
CA LEU A 29 -4.04 3.80 -3.94
C LEU A 29 -2.59 3.33 -4.02
N MET A 30 -1.71 3.89 -3.19
CA MET A 30 -0.31 3.45 -3.13
C MET A 30 -0.19 1.98 -2.76
N SER A 31 -1.01 1.51 -1.81
CA SER A 31 -1.03 0.11 -1.39
C SER A 31 -1.56 -0.81 -2.50
N ALA A 32 -2.58 -0.39 -3.23
CA ALA A 32 -3.13 -1.15 -4.35
C ALA A 32 -2.08 -1.36 -5.45
N GLU A 33 -1.39 -0.29 -5.86
CA GLU A 33 -0.31 -0.37 -6.84
C GLU A 33 0.83 -1.26 -6.34
N ALA A 34 1.26 -1.10 -5.08
CA ALA A 34 2.29 -1.94 -4.48
C ALA A 34 1.88 -3.42 -4.45
N LEU A 35 0.63 -3.73 -4.13
CA LEU A 35 0.12 -5.11 -4.14
C LEU A 35 0.08 -5.68 -5.55
N LEU A 36 -0.35 -4.91 -6.54
CA LEU A 36 -0.40 -5.34 -7.94
C LEU A 36 1.00 -5.58 -8.50
N ALA A 37 1.93 -4.67 -8.22
CA ALA A 37 3.34 -4.81 -8.56
C ALA A 37 3.96 -6.04 -7.90
N ARG A 38 3.71 -6.26 -6.60
CA ARG A 38 4.20 -7.46 -5.89
C ARG A 38 3.63 -8.76 -6.47
N ARG A 39 2.35 -8.77 -6.87
CA ARG A 39 1.73 -9.94 -7.53
C ARG A 39 2.42 -10.24 -8.85
N ARG A 40 2.63 -9.23 -9.69
CA ARG A 40 3.35 -9.38 -10.97
C ARG A 40 4.78 -9.86 -10.75
N HIS A 41 5.49 -9.28 -9.79
CA HIS A 41 6.86 -9.67 -9.47
C HIS A 41 6.96 -11.12 -9.01
N ARG A 42 6.01 -11.59 -8.19
CA ARG A 42 5.95 -13.00 -7.76
C ARG A 42 5.74 -13.95 -8.93
N VAL A 43 4.84 -13.63 -9.85
CA VAL A 43 4.59 -14.46 -11.04
C VAL A 43 5.83 -14.52 -11.93
N ALA A 44 6.47 -13.38 -12.19
CA ALA A 44 7.70 -13.33 -12.99
C ALA A 44 8.86 -14.10 -12.33
N PHE A 45 9.04 -13.97 -11.02
CA PHE A 45 10.05 -14.74 -10.28
C PHE A 45 9.79 -16.25 -10.30
N HIS A 46 8.54 -16.66 -10.17
CA HIS A 46 8.18 -18.08 -10.26
C HIS A 46 8.44 -18.63 -11.66
N ALA A 47 8.15 -17.85 -12.71
CA ALA A 47 8.42 -18.25 -14.09
C ALA A 47 9.93 -18.39 -14.37
N ALA A 48 10.75 -17.41 -13.94
CA ALA A 48 12.20 -17.45 -14.12
C ALA A 48 12.84 -18.65 -13.40
N ARG A 49 12.37 -18.98 -12.19
CA ARG A 49 12.89 -20.14 -11.44
C ARG A 49 12.57 -21.48 -12.11
N ILE A 50 11.47 -21.58 -12.85
CA ILE A 50 11.11 -22.80 -13.58
C ILE A 50 12.05 -22.99 -14.77
N ASP A 51 12.38 -21.91 -15.47
CA ASP A 51 13.27 -21.91 -16.64
C ASP A 51 14.69 -22.36 -16.26
N ASP A 52 15.27 -21.76 -15.21
CA ASP A 52 16.58 -22.17 -14.66
C ASP A 52 16.62 -23.66 -14.28
N GLY A 53 15.50 -24.20 -13.78
CA GLY A 53 15.40 -25.60 -13.38
C GLY A 53 15.34 -26.57 -14.55
N LEU A 54 14.84 -26.15 -15.71
CA LEU A 54 14.82 -26.95 -16.93
C LEU A 54 16.22 -27.04 -17.53
N GLU A 55 16.94 -25.92 -17.62
CA GLU A 55 18.33 -25.91 -18.13
C GLU A 55 19.30 -26.71 -17.26
N ALA A 56 19.12 -26.72 -15.93
CA ALA A 56 19.98 -27.49 -15.03
C ALA A 56 19.81 -29.03 -15.14
N THR A 57 18.77 -29.50 -15.84
CA THR A 57 18.46 -30.94 -15.99
C THR A 57 18.67 -31.47 -17.42
N ALA A 58 18.99 -30.60 -18.38
CA ALA A 58 19.28 -30.92 -19.77
C ALA A 58 20.78 -31.17 -20.00
#